data_AF-A0A7W1U1G6-F1
#
_entry.id   AF-A0A7W1U1G6-F1
#
_cell.length_a   1.000
_cell.length_b   1.000
_cell.length_c   1.000
_cell.angle_alpha   90.00
_cell.angle_beta   90.00
_cell.angle_gamma   90.00
#
_symmetry.space_group_name_H-M   'P 1'
#
loop_
_entity.id
_entity.type
_entity.pdbx_description
1 polymer ?
#
loop_
_entity_poly.entity_id
_entity_poly.type
_entity_poly.pdbx_seq_one_letter_code
_entity_poly.pdbx_strand_id
1 'polypeptide(L)'
;MKAYIRFFLLIAFWPMCGYAAYTPSVYVNPTLWQELEPFFLPEDHPIKETLDALFLQSRITLSLKTLRQAGFKPVHKVTAANKVIVLKHSKLKRYLVKLFTDDQPFGAEWVEWKTRIMGAEYIQKAIERHNYQKWFKVPRKWIYPLTDAELPPGPYVRKFFVMVVEDMRIKSEESNYLCWRSIMLMPARLDALYTLLQEEGLMDSIYPDNVPFCKDGRQTFLDTMHYHKWPVNLGRLTPCFRSKMQKYWQQLIVQGGPKK
;
A
#
# COMPACT_ATOMS: atom_id res chain seq x y z
N MET A 1 -62.60 3.79 18.91
CA MET A 1 -61.91 2.54 18.54
C MET A 1 -60.40 2.79 18.60
N LYS A 2 -59.71 2.23 19.60
CA LYS A 2 -58.25 2.40 19.78
C LYS A 2 -57.53 1.24 19.09
N ALA A 3 -56.80 1.51 18.02
CA ALA A 3 -55.97 0.49 17.35
C ALA A 3 -54.57 0.47 17.99
N TYR A 4 -54.24 -0.63 18.66
CA TYR A 4 -52.91 -0.90 19.18
C TYR A 4 -52.04 -1.50 18.07
N ILE A 5 -51.04 -0.76 17.60
CA ILE A 5 -50.00 -1.28 16.70
C ILE A 5 -48.92 -1.92 17.57
N ARG A 6 -48.82 -3.26 17.53
CA ARG A 6 -47.74 -4.03 18.17
C ARG A 6 -46.52 -4.03 17.23
N PHE A 7 -45.46 -3.34 17.63
CA PHE A 7 -44.14 -3.48 17.02
C PHE A 7 -43.50 -4.80 17.49
N PHE A 8 -43.35 -5.77 16.59
CA PHE A 8 -42.50 -6.93 16.80
C PHE A 8 -41.05 -6.56 16.47
N LEU A 9 -40.20 -6.45 17.50
CA LEU A 9 -38.76 -6.43 17.36
C LEU A 9 -38.29 -7.85 17.01
N LEU A 10 -38.12 -8.12 15.71
CA LEU A 10 -37.37 -9.29 15.24
C LEU A 10 -35.88 -9.00 15.45
N ILE A 11 -35.35 -9.43 16.59
CA ILE A 11 -33.89 -9.53 16.79
C ILE A 11 -33.44 -10.72 15.95
N ALA A 12 -32.98 -10.44 14.73
CA ALA A 12 -32.32 -11.43 13.90
C ALA A 12 -30.97 -11.79 14.56
N PHE A 13 -30.92 -12.95 15.21
CA PHE A 13 -29.66 -13.60 15.56
C PHE A 13 -28.99 -14.02 14.26
N TRP A 14 -28.10 -13.16 13.74
CA TRP A 14 -27.14 -13.59 12.75
C TRP A 14 -26.22 -14.60 13.44
N PRO A 15 -26.09 -15.85 12.95
CA PRO A 15 -25.03 -16.71 13.43
C PRO A 15 -23.71 -15.98 13.16
N MET A 16 -22.97 -15.68 14.23
CA MET A 16 -21.55 -15.37 14.09
C MET A 16 -20.90 -16.65 13.56
N CYS A 17 -20.86 -16.79 12.23
CA CYS A 17 -19.91 -17.69 11.60
C CYS A 17 -18.54 -17.20 12.07
N GLY A 18 -17.98 -17.90 13.06
CA GLY A 18 -16.62 -17.66 13.50
C GLY A 18 -15.72 -17.89 12.30
N TYR A 19 -15.19 -16.81 11.74
CA TYR A 19 -14.13 -16.90 10.77
C TYR A 19 -12.94 -17.57 11.47
N ALA A 20 -12.46 -18.69 10.91
CA ALA A 20 -11.27 -19.34 11.41
C ALA A 20 -10.10 -18.37 11.23
N ALA A 21 -9.55 -17.86 12.33
CA ALA A 21 -8.37 -17.01 12.31
C ALA A 21 -7.19 -17.75 11.66
N TYR A 22 -6.27 -17.01 11.04
CA TYR A 22 -5.02 -17.56 10.52
C TYR A 22 -4.32 -18.46 11.54
N THR A 23 -3.91 -19.65 11.11
CA THR A 23 -3.08 -20.53 11.93
C THR A 23 -1.67 -19.94 12.08
N PRO A 24 -1.18 -19.69 13.31
CA PRO A 24 0.18 -19.21 13.52
C PRO A 24 1.22 -20.19 12.98
N SER A 25 2.24 -19.65 12.30
CA SER A 25 3.41 -20.42 11.87
C SER A 25 4.24 -20.86 13.08
N VAL A 26 4.66 -22.12 13.14
CA VAL A 26 5.52 -22.64 14.22
C VAL A 26 6.94 -22.03 14.22
N TYR A 27 7.30 -21.37 13.12
CA TYR A 27 8.61 -20.73 12.92
C TYR A 27 8.59 -19.22 13.21
N VAL A 28 7.41 -18.64 13.42
CA VAL A 28 7.25 -17.23 13.76
C VAL A 28 7.08 -17.11 15.26
N ASN A 29 7.80 -16.18 15.88
CA ASN A 29 7.65 -15.89 17.30
C ASN A 29 6.18 -15.52 17.62
N PRO A 30 5.53 -16.13 18.64
CA PRO A 30 4.12 -15.86 18.94
C PRO A 30 3.81 -14.39 19.26
N THR A 31 4.72 -13.69 19.95
CA THR A 31 4.58 -12.25 20.24
C THR A 31 4.59 -11.44 18.96
N LEU A 32 5.46 -11.78 18.00
CA LEU A 32 5.50 -11.14 16.69
C LEU A 32 4.21 -11.41 15.91
N TRP A 33 3.68 -12.63 15.97
CA TRP A 33 2.41 -12.96 15.32
C TRP A 33 1.27 -12.09 15.83
N GLN A 34 1.12 -11.99 17.16
CA GLN A 34 0.11 -11.14 17.81
C GLN A 34 0.30 -9.65 17.46
N GLU A 35 1.55 -9.19 17.35
CA GLU A 35 1.85 -7.82 16.95
C GLU A 35 1.39 -7.50 15.52
N LEU A 36 1.47 -8.49 14.61
CA LEU A 36 1.13 -8.32 13.20
C LEU A 36 -0.34 -8.61 12.88
N GLU A 37 -1.03 -9.36 13.73
CA GLU A 37 -2.42 -9.78 13.54
C GLU A 37 -3.37 -8.62 13.16
N PRO A 38 -3.30 -7.42 13.76
CA PRO A 38 -4.16 -6.29 13.37
C PRO A 38 -3.95 -5.81 11.92
N PHE A 39 -2.83 -6.15 11.30
CA PHE A 39 -2.47 -5.79 9.94
C PHE A 39 -2.77 -6.91 8.92
N PHE A 40 -3.23 -8.07 9.38
CA PHE A 40 -3.52 -9.18 8.50
C PHE A 40 -4.69 -8.88 7.56
N LEU A 41 -4.66 -9.50 6.39
CA LEU A 41 -5.77 -9.47 5.44
C LEU A 41 -7.01 -10.11 6.11
N PRO A 42 -8.17 -9.44 6.15
CA PRO A 42 -9.36 -10.03 6.77
C PRO A 42 -9.75 -11.39 6.15
N GLU A 43 -10.27 -12.30 6.96
CA GLU A 43 -10.70 -13.63 6.51
C GLU A 43 -11.87 -13.57 5.51
N ASP A 44 -12.73 -12.55 5.62
CA ASP A 44 -13.82 -12.27 4.68
C ASP A 44 -13.38 -11.47 3.44
N HIS A 45 -12.08 -11.19 3.30
CA HIS A 45 -11.59 -10.37 2.20
C HIS A 45 -11.79 -11.09 0.85
N PRO A 46 -12.28 -10.40 -0.20
CA PRO A 46 -12.72 -11.03 -1.47
C PRO A 46 -11.65 -11.77 -2.27
N ILE A 47 -10.38 -11.67 -1.89
CA ILE A 47 -9.27 -12.39 -2.54
C ILE A 47 -8.62 -13.45 -1.64
N LYS A 48 -9.09 -13.60 -0.40
CA LYS A 48 -8.49 -14.52 0.60
C LYS A 48 -8.43 -15.94 0.08
N GLU A 49 -9.55 -16.50 -0.39
CA GLU A 49 -9.60 -17.84 -0.99
C GLU A 49 -8.65 -17.99 -2.19
N THR A 50 -8.48 -16.94 -3.00
CA THR A 50 -7.56 -16.99 -4.14
C THR A 50 -6.10 -16.97 -3.71
N LEU A 51 -5.76 -16.20 -2.67
CA LEU A 51 -4.41 -16.20 -2.09
C LEU A 51 -4.12 -17.55 -1.45
N ASP A 52 -5.07 -18.10 -0.70
CA ASP A 52 -4.97 -19.42 -0.10
C ASP A 52 -4.70 -20.48 -1.18
N ALA A 53 -5.47 -20.50 -2.27
CA ALA A 53 -5.23 -21.42 -3.37
C ALA A 53 -3.84 -21.25 -4.04
N LEU A 54 -3.28 -20.04 -4.06
CA LEU A 54 -1.97 -19.77 -4.67
C LEU A 54 -0.80 -20.10 -3.74
N PHE A 55 -0.91 -19.82 -2.44
CA PHE A 55 0.19 -19.89 -1.49
C PHE A 55 0.16 -21.12 -0.57
N LEU A 56 -1.00 -21.78 -0.38
CA LEU A 56 -1.09 -22.96 0.49
C LEU A 56 -0.49 -24.22 -0.13
N GLN A 57 -0.61 -24.39 -1.45
CA GLN A 57 -0.31 -25.67 -2.11
C GLN A 57 1.19 -25.90 -2.32
N SER A 58 1.96 -24.83 -2.47
CA SER A 58 3.41 -24.91 -2.73
C SER A 58 4.11 -23.62 -2.36
N ARG A 59 5.42 -23.72 -2.06
CA ARG A 59 6.28 -22.57 -1.78
C ARG A 59 6.63 -21.83 -3.07
N ILE A 60 5.66 -21.12 -3.63
CA ILE A 60 5.86 -20.34 -4.86
C ILE A 60 6.81 -19.16 -4.66
N THR A 61 7.05 -18.71 -3.42
CA THR A 61 7.95 -17.60 -3.04
C THR A 61 9.44 -17.95 -3.10
N LEU A 62 9.81 -19.17 -3.48
CA LEU A 62 11.21 -19.60 -3.52
C LEU A 62 12.10 -18.67 -4.36
N SER A 63 11.62 -18.26 -5.53
CA SER A 63 12.33 -17.37 -6.47
C SER A 63 11.37 -16.62 -7.39
N LEU A 64 11.87 -15.65 -8.15
CA LEU A 64 11.08 -15.01 -9.21
C LEU A 64 10.63 -16.00 -10.30
N LYS A 65 11.41 -17.07 -10.54
CA LYS A 65 11.07 -18.10 -11.52
C LYS A 65 9.83 -18.88 -11.08
N THR A 66 9.77 -19.33 -9.84
CA THR A 66 8.63 -20.08 -9.29
C THR A 66 7.36 -19.23 -9.23
N LEU A 67 7.49 -17.94 -8.90
CA LEU A 67 6.38 -16.99 -8.96
C LEU A 67 5.81 -16.85 -10.38
N ARG A 68 6.68 -16.77 -11.41
CA ARG A 68 6.24 -16.70 -12.81
C ARG A 68 5.54 -17.98 -13.25
N GLN A 69 6.04 -19.15 -12.84
CA GLN A 69 5.40 -20.44 -13.10
C GLN A 69 4.01 -20.53 -12.45
N ALA A 70 3.84 -19.93 -11.27
CA ALA A 70 2.55 -19.78 -10.59
C ALA A 70 1.64 -18.70 -11.21
N GLY A 71 2.04 -18.07 -12.32
CA GLY A 71 1.22 -17.11 -13.08
C GLY A 71 1.40 -15.64 -12.68
N PHE A 72 2.28 -15.32 -11.73
CA PHE A 72 2.58 -13.94 -11.37
C PHE A 72 3.42 -13.24 -12.45
N LYS A 73 3.15 -11.95 -12.65
CA LYS A 73 3.88 -11.09 -13.59
C LYS A 73 4.39 -9.85 -12.87
N PRO A 74 5.69 -9.51 -12.95
CA PRO A 74 6.19 -8.25 -12.45
C PRO A 74 5.46 -7.05 -13.07
N VAL A 75 5.18 -6.03 -12.26
CA VAL A 75 4.61 -4.77 -12.74
C VAL A 75 5.69 -3.88 -13.38
N HIS A 76 6.93 -4.01 -12.89
CA HIS A 76 8.10 -3.31 -13.40
C HIS A 76 9.26 -4.28 -13.63
N LYS A 77 10.33 -3.81 -14.30
CA LYS A 77 11.56 -4.59 -14.44
C LYS A 77 12.17 -4.85 -13.06
N VAL A 78 12.35 -6.12 -12.72
CA VAL A 78 13.04 -6.52 -11.49
C VAL A 78 14.55 -6.41 -11.74
N THR A 79 15.24 -5.64 -10.91
CA THR A 79 16.70 -5.47 -10.95
C THR A 79 17.31 -5.96 -9.63
N ALA A 80 18.62 -6.21 -9.61
CA ALA A 80 19.33 -6.58 -8.38
C ALA A 80 19.22 -5.49 -7.27
N ALA A 81 18.94 -4.25 -7.65
CA ALA A 81 18.73 -3.15 -6.71
C ALA A 81 17.32 -3.15 -6.08
N ASN A 82 16.33 -3.76 -6.74
CA ASN A 82 14.96 -3.80 -6.24
C ASN A 82 14.84 -4.87 -5.16
N LYS A 83 14.90 -4.42 -3.90
CA LYS A 83 14.73 -5.32 -2.74
C LYS A 83 13.33 -5.95 -2.71
N VAL A 84 12.29 -5.17 -3.05
CA VAL A 84 10.89 -5.62 -3.08
C VAL A 84 10.44 -5.91 -4.50
N ILE A 85 9.83 -7.08 -4.72
CA ILE A 85 9.23 -7.46 -5.99
C ILE A 85 7.72 -7.15 -5.96
N VAL A 86 7.23 -6.38 -6.93
CA VAL A 86 5.81 -6.06 -7.08
C VAL A 86 5.20 -6.83 -8.24
N LEU A 87 4.17 -7.62 -7.96
CA LEU A 87 3.60 -8.61 -8.87
C LEU A 87 2.10 -8.40 -9.03
N LYS A 88 1.60 -8.69 -10.24
CA LYS A 88 0.18 -8.87 -10.55
C LYS A 88 -0.11 -10.34 -10.86
N HIS A 89 -1.33 -10.78 -10.57
CA HIS A 89 -1.84 -12.09 -10.94
C HIS A 89 -3.24 -11.95 -11.56
N SER A 90 -3.56 -12.70 -12.60
CA SER A 90 -4.84 -12.56 -13.33
C SER A 90 -6.07 -12.83 -12.47
N LYS A 91 -5.94 -13.71 -11.47
CA LYS A 91 -6.99 -14.02 -10.48
C LYS A 91 -7.12 -12.99 -9.36
N LEU A 92 -6.12 -12.13 -9.12
CA LEU A 92 -6.15 -11.10 -8.07
C LEU A 92 -6.57 -9.74 -8.66
N LYS A 93 -7.79 -9.67 -9.21
CA LYS A 93 -8.28 -8.45 -9.87
C LYS A 93 -8.30 -7.28 -8.89
N ARG A 94 -7.70 -6.15 -9.28
CA ARG A 94 -7.59 -4.92 -8.47
C ARG A 94 -6.65 -5.00 -7.26
N TYR A 95 -5.81 -6.04 -7.19
CA TYR A 95 -4.80 -6.18 -6.14
C TYR A 95 -3.45 -6.54 -6.73
N LEU A 96 -2.39 -6.15 -6.03
CA LEU A 96 -1.01 -6.51 -6.29
C LEU A 96 -0.44 -7.21 -5.05
N VAL A 97 0.60 -8.00 -5.26
CA VAL A 97 1.37 -8.61 -4.19
C VAL A 97 2.77 -8.01 -4.22
N LYS A 98 3.23 -7.49 -3.08
CA LYS A 98 4.62 -7.12 -2.84
C LYS A 98 5.25 -8.18 -1.95
N LEU A 99 6.41 -8.67 -2.33
CA LEU A 99 7.10 -9.71 -1.57
C LEU A 99 8.61 -9.62 -1.72
N PHE A 100 9.28 -10.34 -0.82
CA PHE A 100 10.63 -10.82 -1.02
C PHE A 100 10.57 -12.31 -1.39
N THR A 101 11.52 -12.79 -2.17
CA THR A 101 11.68 -14.22 -2.45
C THR A 101 12.68 -14.86 -1.48
N ASP A 102 12.57 -16.17 -1.29
CA ASP A 102 13.42 -16.88 -0.32
C ASP A 102 14.92 -16.84 -0.71
N ASP A 103 15.24 -16.65 -2.00
CA ASP A 103 16.61 -16.46 -2.51
C ASP A 103 17.21 -15.07 -2.22
N GLN A 104 16.42 -14.14 -1.65
CA GLN A 104 16.92 -12.83 -1.24
C GLN A 104 17.43 -12.86 0.21
N PRO A 105 18.64 -12.32 0.48
CA PRO A 105 19.25 -12.30 1.82
C PRO A 105 18.65 -11.19 2.70
N PHE A 106 17.32 -11.17 2.82
CA PHE A 106 16.56 -10.21 3.60
C PHE A 106 15.75 -10.97 4.65
N GLY A 107 15.98 -10.69 5.94
CA GLY A 107 15.44 -11.52 7.04
C GLY A 107 14.24 -10.95 7.80
N ALA A 108 13.85 -9.70 7.56
CA ALA A 108 12.84 -9.02 8.39
C ALA A 108 11.76 -8.31 7.54
N GLU A 109 11.14 -9.03 6.60
CA GLU A 109 10.10 -8.47 5.71
C GLU A 109 8.89 -7.88 6.44
N TRP A 110 8.57 -8.40 7.62
CA TRP A 110 7.44 -7.92 8.41
C TRP A 110 7.62 -6.47 8.86
N VAL A 111 8.85 -6.02 9.15
CA VAL A 111 9.14 -4.64 9.55
C VAL A 111 8.78 -3.69 8.42
N GLU A 112 9.19 -4.04 7.19
CA GLU A 112 8.90 -3.28 5.97
C GLU A 112 7.39 -3.19 5.72
N TRP A 113 6.66 -4.31 5.85
CA TRP A 113 5.22 -4.35 5.63
C TRP A 113 4.46 -3.55 6.67
N LYS A 114 4.73 -3.77 7.96
CA LYS A 114 4.10 -3.04 9.05
C LYS A 114 4.34 -1.54 8.91
N THR A 115 5.59 -1.12 8.68
CA THR A 115 5.94 0.29 8.50
C THR A 115 5.18 0.92 7.33
N ARG A 116 5.12 0.22 6.18
CA ARG A 116 4.39 0.71 5.00
C ARG A 116 2.88 0.81 5.25
N ILE A 117 2.28 -0.11 6.01
CA ILE A 117 0.86 -0.05 6.36
C ILE A 117 0.60 1.14 7.28
N MET A 118 1.37 1.30 8.34
CA MET A 118 1.24 2.43 9.26
C MET A 118 1.38 3.78 8.55
N GLY A 119 2.41 3.95 7.71
CA GLY A 119 2.57 5.17 6.93
C GLY A 119 1.39 5.43 5.98
N ALA A 120 0.79 4.39 5.42
CA ALA A 120 -0.41 4.52 4.60
C ALA A 120 -1.60 5.06 5.40
N GLU A 121 -1.78 4.55 6.62
CA GLU A 121 -2.86 4.98 7.52
C GLU A 121 -2.69 6.42 7.98
N TYR A 122 -1.47 6.84 8.33
CA TYR A 122 -1.19 8.24 8.70
C TYR A 122 -1.53 9.20 7.55
N ILE A 123 -1.09 8.89 6.33
CA ILE A 123 -1.40 9.70 5.16
C ILE A 123 -2.90 9.72 4.89
N GLN A 124 -3.58 8.57 4.98
CA GLN A 124 -5.02 8.49 4.76
C GLN A 124 -5.79 9.36 5.78
N LYS A 125 -5.43 9.29 7.06
CA LYS A 125 -6.01 10.13 8.13
C LYS A 125 -5.75 11.62 7.88
N ALA A 126 -4.55 11.98 7.41
CA ALA A 126 -4.22 13.37 7.06
C ALA A 126 -5.05 13.87 5.87
N ILE A 127 -5.21 13.06 4.82
CA ILE A 127 -6.07 13.37 3.68
C ILE A 127 -7.52 13.61 4.15
N GLU A 128 -8.01 12.79 5.07
CA GLU A 128 -9.35 12.91 5.62
C GLU A 128 -9.54 14.16 6.46
N ARG A 129 -8.62 14.41 7.40
CA ARG A 129 -8.60 15.59 8.27
C ARG A 129 -8.64 16.90 7.48
N HIS A 130 -7.97 16.97 6.33
CA HIS A 130 -7.91 18.16 5.49
C HIS A 130 -8.89 18.17 4.31
N ASN A 131 -9.76 17.17 4.19
CA ASN A 131 -10.72 17.04 3.08
C ASN A 131 -10.06 17.02 1.68
N TYR A 132 -8.91 16.36 1.55
CA TYR A 132 -8.13 16.30 0.30
C TYR A 132 -8.43 15.08 -0.59
N GLN A 133 -9.46 14.29 -0.29
CA GLN A 133 -9.84 13.05 -1.00
C GLN A 133 -10.14 13.29 -2.50
N LYS A 134 -10.50 14.51 -2.88
CA LYS A 134 -10.69 14.92 -4.28
C LYS A 134 -9.38 14.91 -5.08
N TRP A 135 -8.23 15.05 -4.43
CA TRP A 135 -6.91 15.10 -5.06
C TRP A 135 -6.07 13.89 -4.77
N PHE A 136 -6.19 13.31 -3.58
CA PHE A 136 -5.33 12.25 -3.10
C PHE A 136 -6.10 11.02 -2.62
N LYS A 137 -5.41 9.89 -2.64
CA LYS A 137 -5.83 8.61 -2.08
C LYS A 137 -4.59 7.81 -1.70
N VAL A 138 -4.77 6.75 -0.92
CA VAL A 138 -3.69 5.84 -0.54
C VAL A 138 -4.22 4.41 -0.73
N PRO A 139 -3.44 3.46 -1.25
CA PRO A 139 -3.89 2.09 -1.33
C PRO A 139 -3.99 1.52 0.08
N ARG A 140 -5.06 0.76 0.34
CA ARG A 140 -5.09 -0.15 1.48
C ARG A 140 -4.04 -1.24 1.29
N LYS A 141 -3.42 -1.61 2.41
CA LYS A 141 -2.30 -2.55 2.50
C LYS A 141 -2.58 -3.52 3.62
N TRP A 142 -2.28 -4.79 3.40
CA TRP A 142 -2.46 -5.85 4.37
C TRP A 142 -1.27 -6.79 4.34
N ILE A 143 -1.01 -7.46 5.44
CA ILE A 143 -0.10 -8.58 5.52
C ILE A 143 -0.90 -9.86 5.24
N TYR A 144 -0.39 -10.72 4.36
CA TYR A 144 -0.88 -12.07 4.19
C TYR A 144 0.17 -13.05 4.75
N PRO A 145 -0.14 -13.75 5.84
CA PRO A 145 0.71 -14.83 6.36
C PRO A 145 0.85 -15.97 5.36
N LEU A 146 2.10 -16.38 5.11
CA LEU A 146 2.43 -17.57 4.36
C LEU A 146 2.39 -18.78 5.29
N THR A 147 1.95 -19.93 4.80
CA THR A 147 1.84 -21.11 5.64
C THR A 147 3.16 -21.84 5.83
N ASP A 148 3.08 -22.82 6.73
CA ASP A 148 4.17 -23.73 7.03
C ASP A 148 4.48 -24.76 5.93
N ALA A 149 4.08 -24.47 4.67
CA ALA A 149 4.48 -25.23 3.50
C ALA A 149 5.99 -25.52 3.49
N GLU A 150 6.40 -26.54 2.72
CA GLU A 150 7.74 -27.13 2.67
C GLU A 150 8.87 -26.13 2.94
N LEU A 151 9.84 -26.51 3.78
CA LEU A 151 11.01 -25.67 4.04
C LEU A 151 11.75 -25.37 2.73
N PRO A 152 12.26 -24.13 2.54
CA PRO A 152 13.06 -23.85 1.35
C PRO A 152 14.36 -24.68 1.42
N PRO A 153 14.85 -25.23 0.30
CA PRO A 153 16.11 -25.98 0.27
C PRO A 153 17.31 -25.07 0.47
N GLY A 154 18.44 -25.57 0.98
CA GLY A 154 19.75 -24.88 0.93
C GLY A 154 19.80 -23.47 1.57
N PRO A 155 20.65 -22.54 1.09
CA PRO A 155 20.97 -21.26 1.78
C PRO A 155 19.86 -20.21 1.73
N TYR A 156 18.63 -20.61 1.41
CA TYR A 156 17.49 -19.73 1.25
C TYR A 156 16.95 -19.29 2.61
N VAL A 157 16.47 -18.05 2.68
CA VAL A 157 15.89 -17.47 3.90
C VAL A 157 14.37 -17.48 3.77
N ARG A 158 13.72 -18.37 4.51
CA ARG A 158 12.25 -18.50 4.56
C ARG A 158 11.59 -17.14 4.78
N LYS A 159 10.70 -16.76 3.87
CA LYS A 159 9.74 -15.68 4.10
C LYS A 159 8.47 -16.21 4.75
N PHE A 160 7.89 -15.39 5.62
CA PHE A 160 6.70 -15.68 6.40
C PHE A 160 5.51 -14.81 5.98
N PHE A 161 5.77 -13.68 5.34
CA PHE A 161 4.74 -12.69 5.05
C PHE A 161 4.91 -12.09 3.65
N VAL A 162 3.80 -11.91 2.96
CA VAL A 162 3.73 -11.05 1.76
C VAL A 162 2.78 -9.89 2.04
N MET A 163 2.95 -8.78 1.34
CA MET A 163 2.03 -7.66 1.43
C MET A 163 1.05 -7.67 0.26
N VAL A 164 -0.23 -7.63 0.58
CA VAL A 164 -1.31 -7.43 -0.37
C VAL A 164 -1.62 -5.94 -0.42
N VAL A 165 -1.76 -5.37 -1.61
CA VAL A 165 -2.04 -3.95 -1.79
C VAL A 165 -3.05 -3.72 -2.89
N GLU A 166 -3.92 -2.72 -2.75
CA GLU A 166 -4.83 -2.32 -3.81
C GLU A 166 -4.08 -1.84 -5.07
N ASP A 167 -4.53 -2.27 -6.25
CA ASP A 167 -4.09 -1.70 -7.52
C ASP A 167 -4.80 -0.36 -7.76
N MET A 168 -4.04 0.73 -7.58
CA MET A 168 -4.55 2.10 -7.71
C MET A 168 -4.81 2.54 -9.15
N ARG A 169 -4.50 1.67 -10.13
CA ARG A 169 -4.64 1.93 -11.57
C ARG A 169 -3.88 3.20 -11.95
N ILE A 170 -2.59 3.21 -11.64
CA ILE A 170 -1.70 4.32 -11.96
C ILE A 170 -1.58 4.50 -13.48
N LYS A 171 -1.31 5.73 -13.91
CA LYS A 171 -0.95 6.02 -15.30
C LYS A 171 0.41 5.39 -15.63
N SER A 172 0.69 5.19 -16.92
CA SER A 172 2.04 4.83 -17.36
C SER A 172 3.03 5.92 -16.94
N GLU A 173 4.31 5.58 -16.82
CA GLU A 173 5.38 6.50 -16.44
C GLU A 173 5.37 7.79 -17.27
N GLU A 174 5.32 7.67 -18.60
CA GLU A 174 5.22 8.81 -19.52
C GLU A 174 3.98 9.67 -19.26
N SER A 175 2.80 9.05 -19.15
CA SER A 175 1.56 9.78 -18.87
C SER A 175 1.55 10.41 -17.48
N ASN A 176 2.17 9.77 -16.48
CA ASN A 176 2.33 10.31 -15.14
C ASN A 176 3.19 11.59 -15.19
N TYR A 177 4.33 11.52 -15.87
CA TYR A 177 5.23 12.65 -16.04
C TYR A 177 4.55 13.85 -16.72
N LEU A 178 3.77 13.59 -17.77
CA LEU A 178 2.98 14.63 -18.44
C LEU A 178 1.96 15.26 -17.46
N CYS A 179 1.30 14.47 -16.61
CA CYS A 179 0.38 15.00 -15.60
C CYS A 179 1.09 15.95 -14.60
N TRP A 180 2.30 15.61 -14.15
CA TRP A 180 3.11 16.47 -13.27
C TRP A 180 3.52 17.81 -13.92
N ARG A 181 3.59 17.86 -15.26
CA ARG A 181 3.86 19.09 -16.02
C ARG A 181 2.61 19.81 -16.51
N SER A 182 1.42 19.28 -16.23
CA SER A 182 0.17 19.76 -16.81
C SER A 182 -0.56 20.82 -15.97
N ILE A 183 -1.69 21.29 -16.49
CA ILE A 183 -2.65 22.14 -15.79
C ILE A 183 -3.33 21.45 -14.60
N MET A 184 -3.26 20.11 -14.49
CA MET A 184 -3.86 19.36 -13.39
C MET A 184 -3.25 19.70 -12.02
N LEU A 185 -2.00 20.17 -12.01
CA LEU A 185 -1.39 20.77 -10.83
C LEU A 185 -1.70 22.27 -10.81
N MET A 186 -2.72 22.58 -10.01
CA MET A 186 -3.15 23.92 -9.66
C MET A 186 -2.63 24.29 -8.26
N PRO A 187 -2.55 25.60 -7.92
CA PRO A 187 -2.09 26.07 -6.62
C PRO A 187 -2.67 25.30 -5.43
N ALA A 188 -4.00 25.17 -5.35
CA ALA A 188 -4.68 24.49 -4.24
C ALA A 188 -4.28 23.00 -4.07
N ARG A 189 -3.93 22.31 -5.16
CA ARG A 189 -3.46 20.92 -5.09
C ARG A 189 -2.00 20.85 -4.63
N LEU A 190 -1.18 21.85 -4.99
CA LEU A 190 0.18 21.97 -4.48
C LEU A 190 0.19 22.36 -3.00
N ASP A 191 -0.74 23.21 -2.57
CA ASP A 191 -0.93 23.52 -1.15
C ASP A 191 -1.22 22.24 -0.37
N ALA A 192 -2.18 21.45 -0.85
CA ALA A 192 -2.53 20.19 -0.23
C ALA A 192 -1.38 19.16 -0.24
N LEU A 193 -0.62 19.05 -1.33
CA LEU A 193 0.57 18.21 -1.39
C LEU A 193 1.62 18.68 -0.38
N TYR A 194 1.90 19.98 -0.32
CA TYR A 194 2.84 20.57 0.63
C TYR A 194 2.43 20.23 2.07
N THR A 195 1.16 20.47 2.42
CA THR A 195 0.62 20.18 3.74
C THR A 195 0.83 18.72 4.11
N LEU A 196 0.47 17.78 3.23
CA LEU A 196 0.64 16.34 3.51
C LEU A 196 2.12 15.95 3.66
N LEU A 197 3.00 16.43 2.78
CA LEU A 197 4.43 16.11 2.84
C LEU A 197 5.07 16.62 4.14
N GLN A 198 4.75 17.85 4.55
CA GLN A 198 5.30 18.46 5.76
C GLN A 198 4.66 17.93 7.03
N GLU A 199 3.35 17.73 7.09
CA GLU A 199 2.68 17.30 8.33
C GLU A 199 2.98 15.84 8.66
N GLU A 200 3.11 14.98 7.65
CA GLU A 200 3.37 13.55 7.86
C GLU A 200 4.83 13.16 7.59
N GLY A 201 5.72 14.13 7.34
CA GLY A 201 7.17 13.88 7.18
C GLY A 201 7.50 12.86 6.09
N LEU A 202 6.90 13.02 4.91
CA LEU A 202 6.88 12.01 3.84
C LEU A 202 8.12 12.09 2.94
N MET A 203 9.25 11.59 3.43
CA MET A 203 10.54 11.65 2.74
C MET A 203 10.55 10.90 1.39
N ASP A 204 9.73 9.86 1.25
CA ASP A 204 9.68 9.04 0.02
C ASP A 204 8.74 9.61 -1.02
N SER A 205 7.88 10.53 -0.61
CA SER A 205 6.82 11.08 -1.46
C SER A 205 7.26 12.31 -2.24
N ILE A 206 8.56 12.62 -2.23
CA ILE A 206 9.19 13.69 -3.00
C ILE A 206 9.60 13.26 -4.42
N TYR A 207 9.14 12.09 -4.87
CA TYR A 207 9.37 11.58 -6.22
C TYR A 207 8.04 11.35 -6.96
N PRO A 208 7.92 11.79 -8.22
CA PRO A 208 6.71 11.60 -9.03
C PRO A 208 6.20 10.17 -9.14
N ASP A 209 7.09 9.18 -9.09
CA ASP A 209 6.74 7.75 -9.21
C ASP A 209 6.25 7.14 -7.89
N ASN A 210 6.54 7.80 -6.76
CA ASN A 210 5.99 7.43 -5.46
C ASN A 210 4.67 8.13 -5.16
N VAL A 211 4.37 9.25 -5.85
CA VAL A 211 3.07 9.96 -5.80
C VAL A 211 2.41 10.08 -7.19
N PRO A 212 2.22 8.98 -7.94
CA PRO A 212 1.79 9.05 -9.33
C PRO A 212 0.30 9.40 -9.46
N PHE A 213 -0.05 9.95 -10.62
CA PHE A 213 -1.43 10.12 -11.04
C PHE A 213 -2.07 8.78 -11.40
N CYS A 214 -3.30 8.61 -10.94
CA CYS A 214 -4.17 7.48 -11.25
C CYS A 214 -5.05 7.79 -12.45
N LYS A 215 -5.65 6.75 -13.04
CA LYS A 215 -6.60 6.89 -14.16
C LYS A 215 -7.84 7.73 -13.81
N ASP A 216 -8.19 7.87 -12.53
CA ASP A 216 -9.28 8.72 -12.04
C ASP A 216 -8.87 10.19 -11.77
N GLY A 217 -7.64 10.59 -12.13
CA GLY A 217 -7.14 11.97 -11.99
C GLY A 217 -6.59 12.34 -10.61
N ARG A 218 -6.81 11.48 -9.59
CA ARG A 218 -6.20 11.63 -8.26
C ARG A 218 -4.75 11.16 -8.26
N GLN A 219 -3.97 11.65 -7.30
CA GLN A 219 -2.64 11.14 -7.00
C GLN A 219 -2.72 10.10 -5.90
N THR A 220 -1.82 9.13 -5.91
CA THR A 220 -1.77 8.10 -4.88
C THR A 220 -0.40 8.02 -4.24
N PHE A 221 -0.32 7.83 -2.93
CA PHE A 221 0.96 7.61 -2.23
C PHE A 221 1.30 6.11 -2.21
N LEU A 222 2.20 5.67 -3.09
CA LEU A 222 2.54 4.25 -3.27
C LEU A 222 3.57 3.75 -2.25
N ASP A 223 4.66 4.50 -2.08
CA ASP A 223 5.64 4.26 -1.05
C ASP A 223 5.35 5.13 0.17
N THR A 224 5.30 4.48 1.32
CA THR A 224 4.83 5.02 2.59
C THR A 224 5.71 4.54 3.74
N MET A 225 6.96 4.15 3.46
CA MET A 225 7.86 3.61 4.48
C MET A 225 8.51 4.69 5.32
N HIS A 226 9.05 5.75 4.71
CA HIS A 226 9.73 6.82 5.43
C HIS A 226 8.79 7.99 5.68
N TYR A 227 7.80 7.75 6.54
CA TYR A 227 6.92 8.77 7.13
C TYR A 227 7.49 9.25 8.49
N HIS A 228 7.02 10.40 8.95
CA HIS A 228 7.50 11.10 10.15
C HIS A 228 9.02 11.29 10.16
N LYS A 229 9.59 11.54 8.97
CA LYS A 229 11.00 11.85 8.75
C LYS A 229 11.15 13.28 8.25
N TRP A 230 11.71 14.13 9.11
CA TRP A 230 12.00 15.53 8.80
C TRP A 230 13.51 15.81 8.86
N PRO A 231 13.99 16.82 8.11
CA PRO A 231 13.25 17.66 7.18
C PRO A 231 12.95 16.94 5.85
N VAL A 232 11.80 17.25 5.23
CA VAL A 232 11.45 16.75 3.90
C VAL A 232 12.07 17.66 2.83
N ASN A 233 12.88 17.08 1.93
CA ASN A 233 13.51 17.84 0.84
C ASN A 233 12.52 18.13 -0.30
N LEU A 234 11.63 19.10 -0.07
CA LEU A 234 10.58 19.51 -1.01
C LEU A 234 11.13 20.03 -2.35
N GLY A 235 12.38 20.50 -2.39
CA GLY A 235 13.02 21.00 -3.61
C GLY A 235 13.17 19.93 -4.70
N ARG A 236 13.16 18.64 -4.34
CA ARG A 236 13.24 17.54 -5.31
C ARG A 236 12.06 17.49 -6.29
N LEU A 237 10.89 17.97 -5.89
CA LEU A 237 9.70 18.00 -6.77
C LEU A 237 9.70 19.18 -7.73
N THR A 238 10.44 20.26 -7.44
CA THR A 238 10.42 21.50 -8.23
C THR A 238 10.62 21.25 -9.73
N PRO A 239 11.63 20.48 -10.20
CA PRO A 239 11.87 20.27 -11.62
C PRO A 239 10.74 19.54 -12.37
N CYS A 240 9.84 18.89 -11.64
CA CYS A 240 8.73 18.12 -12.22
C CYS A 240 7.57 19.03 -12.65
N PHE A 241 7.49 20.24 -12.12
CA PHE A 241 6.38 21.17 -12.39
C PHE A 241 6.63 22.04 -13.63
N ARG A 242 5.55 22.56 -14.21
CA ARG A 242 5.62 23.67 -15.19
C ARG A 242 6.12 24.97 -14.55
N SER A 243 6.77 25.85 -15.30
CA SER A 243 7.47 27.04 -14.78
C SER A 243 6.64 27.90 -13.82
N LYS A 244 5.34 28.13 -14.11
CA LYS A 244 4.45 28.88 -13.20
C LYS A 244 4.28 28.18 -11.84
N MET A 245 4.16 26.85 -11.85
CA MET A 245 4.01 26.03 -10.65
C MET A 245 5.33 25.81 -9.92
N GLN A 246 6.48 25.83 -10.62
CA GLN A 246 7.80 25.86 -9.97
C GLN A 246 7.95 27.09 -9.08
N LYS A 247 7.60 28.27 -9.62
CA LYS A 247 7.62 29.53 -8.85
C LYS A 247 6.69 29.46 -7.65
N TYR A 248 5.47 28.96 -7.84
CA TYR A 248 4.49 28.79 -6.77
C TYR A 248 5.00 27.83 -5.67
N TRP A 249 5.51 26.66 -6.06
CA TRP A 249 6.07 25.69 -5.13
C TRP A 249 7.25 26.25 -4.33
N GLN A 250 8.15 26.98 -5.00
CA GLN A 250 9.26 27.64 -4.33
C GLN A 250 8.78 28.69 -3.32
N GLN A 251 7.69 29.41 -3.62
CA GLN A 251 7.07 30.34 -2.67
C GLN A 251 6.53 29.61 -1.44
N LEU A 252 5.86 28.46 -1.61
CA LEU A 252 5.41 27.64 -0.48
C LEU A 252 6.57 27.19 0.41
N ILE A 253 7.68 26.74 -0.19
CA ILE A 253 8.88 26.34 0.53
C ILE A 253 9.44 27.51 1.36
N VAL A 254 9.62 28.68 0.75
CA VAL A 254 10.18 29.87 1.41
C VAL A 254 9.27 30.39 2.53
N GLN A 255 7.95 30.32 2.33
CA GLN A 255 6.96 30.82 3.29
C GLN A 255 6.64 29.84 4.42
N GLY A 256 7.05 28.57 4.31
CA GLY A 256 6.69 27.55 5.29
C GLY A 256 5.24 27.03 5.14
N GLY A 257 4.61 27.24 3.98
CA GLY A 257 3.28 26.71 3.66
C GLY A 257 2.35 27.66 2.91
N PRO A 258 1.10 27.23 2.67
CA PRO A 258 0.09 28.05 2.01
C PRO A 258 -0.26 29.29 2.85
N LYS A 259 -0.55 30.42 2.19
CA LYS A 259 -1.10 31.58 2.87
C LYS A 259 -2.53 31.27 3.33
N LYS A 260 -2.79 31.47 4.63
CA LYS A 260 -4.14 31.40 5.21
C LYS A 260 -4.98 32.58 4.75
#